data_AF-A0A800UGR2-F1
#
_entry.id   AF-A0A800UGR2-F1
#
_cell.length_a   1.000
_cell.length_b   1.000
_cell.length_c   1.000
_cell.angle_alpha   90.00
_cell.angle_beta   90.00
_cell.angle_gamma   90.00
#
_symmetry.space_group_name_H-M   'P 1'
#
loop_
_entity.id
_entity.type
_entity.pdbx_description
1 polymer ?
#
loop_
_entity_poly.entity_id
_entity_poly.type
_entity_poly.pdbx_seq_one_letter_code
_entity_poly.pdbx_strand_id
1 'polypeptide(L)'
;MKTALPLLTLCSLLGIAAGVVLTTYEDTLFALPGLFILVPVTIGMGGNIGAILSARTSSALHLGTIEFRHTSLVFKNNILATLIVGMLSFFLVGVFGHLFSVLIDFGSPGLFEMVLISTISGILITMMAIIVATLSAFYSYNNGIDPDDTTIPIVTSICDVFGVLILFGVAMMIV
;
A
#
# COMPACT_ATOMS: atom_id res chain seq x y z
N MET A 1 1.70 -20.48 17.52
CA MET A 1 1.31 -21.06 16.21
C MET A 1 -0.20 -21.21 16.02
N LYS A 2 -0.98 -21.73 16.98
CA LYS A 2 -2.44 -21.94 16.80
C LYS A 2 -3.27 -20.66 16.56
N THR A 3 -2.83 -19.51 17.07
CA THR A 3 -3.48 -18.19 16.86
C THR A 3 -3.10 -17.53 15.54
N ALA A 4 -1.88 -17.74 15.05
CA ALA A 4 -1.40 -17.14 13.79
C ALA A 4 -1.85 -17.93 12.54
N LEU A 5 -2.10 -19.24 12.67
CA LEU A 5 -2.52 -20.09 11.57
C LEU A 5 -3.78 -19.58 10.84
N PRO A 6 -4.90 -19.26 11.50
CA PRO A 6 -6.11 -18.77 10.81
C PRO A 6 -5.87 -17.44 10.08
N LEU A 7 -5.07 -16.55 10.67
CA LEU A 7 -4.71 -15.27 10.05
C LEU A 7 -3.85 -15.50 8.80
N LEU A 8 -2.84 -16.36 8.87
CA LEU A 8 -1.98 -16.69 7.74
C LEU A 8 -2.75 -17.36 6.60
N THR A 9 -3.69 -18.26 6.92
CA THR A 9 -4.55 -18.87 5.89
C THR A 9 -5.42 -17.83 5.18
N LEU A 10 -5.92 -16.83 5.93
CA LEU A 10 -6.70 -15.74 5.35
C LEU A 10 -5.84 -14.84 4.45
N CYS A 11 -4.65 -14.43 4.93
CA CYS A 11 -3.69 -13.66 4.12
C CYS A 11 -3.30 -14.41 2.84
N SER A 12 -3.11 -15.74 2.93
CA SER A 12 -2.77 -16.58 1.78
C SER A 12 -3.89 -16.61 0.74
N LEU A 13 -5.15 -16.72 1.18
CA LEU A 13 -6.32 -16.64 0.30
C LEU A 13 -6.43 -15.27 -0.38
N LEU A 14 -6.15 -14.18 0.33
CA LEU A 14 -6.14 -12.82 -0.23
C LEU A 14 -5.00 -12.64 -1.23
N GLY A 15 -3.82 -13.21 -0.97
CA GLY A 15 -2.70 -13.24 -1.92
C GLY A 15 -3.04 -14.01 -3.20
N ILE A 16 -3.74 -15.15 -3.09
CA ILE A 16 -4.24 -15.88 -4.26
C ILE A 16 -5.24 -15.00 -5.05
N ALA A 17 -6.15 -14.30 -4.36
CA ALA A 17 -7.09 -13.39 -5.02
C ALA A 17 -6.37 -12.25 -5.76
N ALA A 18 -5.33 -11.66 -5.16
CA ALA A 18 -4.49 -10.65 -5.83
C ALA A 18 -3.79 -11.22 -7.07
N GLY A 19 -3.31 -12.47 -7.01
CA GLY A 19 -2.73 -13.17 -8.16
C GLY A 19 -3.75 -13.41 -9.28
N VAL A 20 -4.98 -13.80 -8.95
CA VAL A 20 -6.07 -13.96 -9.96
C VAL A 20 -6.41 -12.62 -10.60
N VAL A 21 -6.47 -11.54 -9.83
CA VAL A 21 -6.65 -10.19 -10.38
C VAL A 21 -5.52 -9.85 -11.35
N LEU A 22 -4.27 -10.17 -11.02
CA LEU A 22 -3.11 -9.93 -11.89
C LEU A 22 -3.24 -10.67 -13.23
N THR A 23 -3.76 -11.90 -13.25
CA THR A 23 -4.00 -12.65 -14.50
C THR A 23 -5.01 -11.98 -15.43
N THR A 24 -5.88 -11.12 -14.92
CA THR A 24 -6.82 -10.36 -15.76
C THR A 24 -6.10 -9.27 -16.59
N TYR A 25 -4.89 -8.88 -16.18
CA TYR A 25 -4.06 -7.85 -16.84
C TYR A 25 -2.88 -8.44 -17.62
N GLU A 26 -2.94 -9.74 -17.94
CA GLU A 26 -1.88 -10.47 -18.63
C GLU A 26 -1.53 -9.84 -19.99
N ASP A 27 -2.53 -9.44 -20.79
CA ASP A 27 -2.31 -8.77 -22.08
C ASP A 27 -1.56 -7.44 -21.94
N THR A 28 -1.87 -6.67 -20.90
CA THR A 28 -1.19 -5.40 -20.60
C THR A 28 0.25 -5.64 -20.16
N LEU A 29 0.49 -6.70 -19.38
CA LEU A 29 1.83 -7.11 -18.96
C LEU A 29 2.68 -7.60 -20.14
N PHE A 30 2.10 -8.30 -21.11
CA PHE A 30 2.80 -8.68 -22.33
C PHE A 30 3.13 -7.48 -23.22
N ALA A 31 2.23 -6.49 -23.28
CA ALA A 31 2.48 -5.26 -24.03
C ALA A 31 3.57 -4.39 -23.36
N LEU A 32 3.60 -4.34 -22.02
CA LEU A 32 4.49 -3.49 -21.23
C LEU A 32 5.07 -4.25 -20.03
N PRO A 33 6.12 -5.07 -20.25
CA PRO A 33 6.63 -5.95 -19.21
C PRO A 33 7.28 -5.18 -18.04
N GLY A 34 7.78 -3.97 -18.29
CA GLY A 34 8.27 -3.07 -17.26
C GLY A 34 7.27 -2.82 -16.12
N LEU A 35 5.95 -2.82 -16.38
CA LEU A 35 4.94 -2.64 -15.32
C LEU A 35 5.01 -3.75 -14.26
N PHE A 36 5.47 -4.95 -14.65
CA PHE A 36 5.64 -6.07 -13.72
C PHE A 36 6.63 -5.77 -12.60
N ILE A 37 7.67 -4.96 -12.87
CA ILE A 37 8.67 -4.54 -11.88
C ILE A 37 8.03 -3.70 -10.78
N LEU A 38 7.01 -2.91 -11.13
CA LEU A 38 6.32 -2.04 -10.18
C LEU A 38 5.39 -2.82 -9.24
N VAL A 39 4.87 -3.97 -9.65
CA VAL A 39 3.86 -4.73 -8.88
C VAL A 39 4.33 -5.06 -7.45
N PRO A 40 5.41 -5.84 -7.24
CA PRO A 40 5.80 -6.25 -5.88
C PRO A 40 6.24 -5.06 -5.03
N VAL A 41 6.90 -4.08 -5.64
CA VAL A 41 7.38 -2.88 -4.93
C VAL A 41 6.21 -2.02 -4.49
N THR A 42 5.20 -1.85 -5.34
CA THR A 42 4.03 -1.02 -5.06
C THR A 42 3.18 -1.60 -3.93
N ILE A 43 2.93 -2.91 -3.99
CA ILE A 43 2.22 -3.65 -2.95
C ILE A 43 2.97 -3.56 -1.61
N GLY A 44 4.26 -3.88 -1.62
CA GLY A 44 5.09 -3.86 -0.42
C GLY A 44 5.21 -2.46 0.20
N MET A 45 5.39 -1.43 -0.63
CA MET A 45 5.46 -0.04 -0.17
C MET A 45 4.14 0.41 0.47
N GLY A 46 3.01 0.08 -0.16
CA GLY A 46 1.68 0.38 0.38
C GLY A 46 1.44 -0.26 1.75
N GLY A 47 1.74 -1.56 1.88
CA GLY A 47 1.65 -2.28 3.16
C GLY A 47 2.56 -1.70 4.23
N ASN A 48 3.81 -1.37 3.89
CA ASN A 48 4.77 -0.77 4.81
C ASN A 48 4.32 0.60 5.32
N ILE A 49 3.83 1.47 4.42
CA ILE A 49 3.28 2.77 4.77
C ILE A 49 2.12 2.63 5.76
N GLY A 50 1.21 1.70 5.46
CA GLY A 50 0.10 1.35 6.32
C GLY A 50 0.56 0.90 7.71
N ALA A 51 1.49 -0.05 7.77
CA ALA A 51 2.04 -0.59 9.01
C ALA A 51 2.72 0.49 9.87
N ILE A 52 3.50 1.38 9.26
CA ILE A 52 4.16 2.49 9.97
C ILE A 52 3.13 3.44 10.59
N LEU A 53 2.07 3.78 9.85
CA LEU A 53 1.01 4.65 10.36
C LEU A 53 0.22 3.97 11.48
N SER A 54 -0.10 2.68 11.33
CA SER A 54 -0.76 1.87 12.36
C SER A 54 0.04 1.87 13.67
N ALA A 55 1.33 1.53 13.61
CA ALA A 55 2.19 1.49 14.79
C ALA A 55 2.35 2.85 15.47
N ARG A 56 2.48 3.94 14.69
CA ARG A 56 2.52 5.31 15.23
C ARG A 56 1.20 5.71 15.89
N THR A 57 0.07 5.34 15.29
CA THR A 57 -1.26 5.63 15.81
C THR A 57 -1.53 4.84 17.08
N SER A 58 -1.19 3.54 17.10
CA SER A 58 -1.25 2.68 18.28
C SER A 58 -0.41 3.23 19.43
N SER A 59 0.85 3.58 19.17
CA SER A 59 1.74 4.16 20.18
C SER A 59 1.17 5.46 20.75
N ALA A 60 0.64 6.32 19.89
CA ALA A 60 0.08 7.61 20.28
C ALA A 60 -1.23 7.48 21.08
N LEU A 61 -2.04 6.46 20.80
CA LEU A 61 -3.23 6.06 21.59
C LEU A 61 -2.82 5.55 22.98
N HIS A 62 -1.83 4.65 23.06
CA HIS A 62 -1.33 4.10 24.33
C HIS A 62 -0.68 5.16 25.22
N LEU A 63 -0.01 6.15 24.63
CA LEU A 63 0.58 7.28 25.35
C LEU A 63 -0.45 8.36 25.75
N GLY A 64 -1.72 8.24 25.35
CA GLY A 64 -2.75 9.25 25.59
C GLY A 64 -2.55 10.57 24.84
N THR A 65 -1.64 10.61 23.86
CA THR A 65 -1.34 11.80 23.05
C THR A 65 -2.36 12.07 21.93
N ILE A 66 -3.18 11.06 21.62
CA ILE A 66 -4.34 11.16 20.74
C ILE A 66 -5.54 10.73 21.57
N GLU A 67 -6.45 11.66 21.84
CA GLU A 67 -7.76 11.35 22.43
C GLU A 67 -8.82 11.20 21.35
N PHE A 68 -9.71 10.22 21.54
CA PHE A 68 -10.77 9.79 20.61
C PHE A 68 -11.66 10.92 20.06
N ARG A 69 -11.73 12.07 20.76
CA ARG A 69 -12.64 13.19 20.46
C ARG A 69 -12.00 14.33 19.68
N HIS A 70 -10.68 14.43 19.68
CA HIS A 70 -9.97 15.51 19.00
C HIS A 70 -8.90 14.92 18.08
N THR A 71 -9.06 15.14 16.77
CA THR A 71 -7.99 14.89 15.79
C THR A 71 -6.79 15.75 16.17
N SER A 72 -5.90 15.21 16.99
CA SER A 72 -4.79 15.96 17.56
C SER A 72 -3.86 16.43 16.44
N LEU A 73 -3.14 17.53 16.68
CA LEU A 73 -2.16 18.04 15.73
C LEU A 73 -1.12 16.96 15.37
N VAL A 74 -0.78 16.09 16.34
CA VAL A 74 0.12 14.94 16.15
C VAL A 74 -0.44 13.98 15.11
N PHE A 75 -1.72 13.65 15.18
CA PHE A 75 -2.36 12.75 14.21
C PHE A 75 -2.37 13.35 12.80
N LYS A 76 -2.73 14.63 12.66
CA LYS A 76 -2.71 15.33 11.36
C LYS A 76 -1.31 15.40 10.78
N ASN A 77 -0.30 15.70 11.61
CA ASN A 77 1.09 15.74 11.19
C ASN A 77 1.60 14.36 10.77
N ASN A 78 1.19 13.29 11.46
CA ASN A 78 1.52 11.92 11.07
C ASN A 78 0.94 11.56 9.69
N ILE A 79 -0.34 11.86 9.45
CA ILE A 79 -0.97 11.65 8.13
C ILE A 79 -0.22 12.42 7.04
N LEU A 80 0.06 13.70 7.28
CA LEU A 80 0.73 14.55 6.30
C LEU A 80 2.16 14.07 6.02
N ALA A 81 2.91 13.68 7.05
CA ALA A 81 4.23 13.08 6.90
C ALA A 81 4.17 11.78 6.10
N THR A 82 3.17 10.93 6.37
CA THR A 82 2.95 9.68 5.64
C THR A 82 2.64 9.93 4.16
N LEU A 83 1.84 10.94 3.84
CA LEU A 83 1.55 11.33 2.46
C LEU A 83 2.79 11.82 1.72
N ILE A 84 3.62 12.66 2.36
CA ILE A 84 4.86 13.16 1.77
C ILE A 84 5.83 12.00 1.52
N VAL A 85 6.04 11.14 2.51
CA VAL A 85 6.92 9.97 2.37
C VAL A 85 6.40 9.02 1.29
N GLY A 86 5.09 8.76 1.27
CA GLY A 86 4.43 7.98 0.23
C GLY A 86 4.70 8.56 -1.15
N MET A 87 4.34 9.82 -1.39
CA MET A 87 4.55 10.50 -2.67
C MET A 87 6.01 10.43 -3.14
N LEU A 88 6.97 10.77 -2.28
CA LEU A 88 8.40 10.72 -2.62
C LEU A 88 8.88 9.30 -2.91
N SER A 89 8.44 8.32 -2.12
CA SER A 89 8.81 6.92 -2.34
C SER A 89 8.31 6.40 -3.67
N PHE A 90 7.04 6.65 -4.01
CA PHE A 90 6.44 6.18 -5.25
C PHE A 90 6.99 6.91 -6.48
N PHE A 91 7.31 8.19 -6.36
CA PHE A 91 8.07 8.90 -7.39
C PHE A 91 9.41 8.19 -7.68
N LEU A 92 10.19 7.88 -6.63
CA LEU A 92 11.45 7.17 -6.78
C LEU A 92 11.25 5.76 -7.34
N VAL A 93 10.21 5.04 -6.90
CA VAL A 93 9.87 3.70 -7.44
C VAL A 93 9.61 3.77 -8.94
N GLY A 94 8.90 4.78 -9.44
CA GLY A 94 8.71 4.97 -10.88
C GLY A 94 10.01 5.25 -11.63
N VAL A 95 10.88 6.11 -11.07
CA VAL A 95 12.19 6.42 -11.67
C VAL A 95 13.07 5.17 -11.72
N PHE A 96 13.23 4.47 -10.59
CA PHE A 96 14.05 3.26 -10.53
C PHE A 96 13.44 2.13 -11.34
N GLY A 97 12.11 1.97 -11.33
CA GLY A 97 11.40 0.99 -12.15
C GLY A 97 11.72 1.13 -13.63
N HIS A 98 11.74 2.38 -14.14
CA HIS A 98 12.12 2.64 -15.52
C HIS A 98 13.60 2.34 -15.77
N LEU A 99 14.49 2.83 -14.90
CA LEU A 99 15.93 2.61 -15.04
C LEU A 99 16.27 1.11 -15.05
N PHE A 100 15.67 0.33 -14.16
CA PHE A 100 15.85 -1.12 -14.15
C PHE A 100 15.26 -1.77 -15.40
N SER A 101 14.03 -1.41 -15.79
CA SER A 101 13.39 -1.93 -17.01
C SER A 101 14.26 -1.73 -18.25
N VAL A 102 14.89 -0.57 -18.41
CA VAL A 102 15.83 -0.30 -19.50
C VAL A 102 17.13 -1.09 -19.36
N LEU A 103 17.66 -1.23 -18.14
CA LEU A 103 18.93 -1.94 -17.88
C LEU A 103 18.83 -3.44 -18.19
N ILE A 104 17.67 -4.05 -17.98
CA ILE A 104 17.40 -5.47 -18.28
C ILE A 104 16.68 -5.69 -19.63
N ASP A 105 16.56 -4.65 -20.46
CA ASP A 105 15.88 -4.66 -21.77
C ASP A 105 14.48 -5.28 -21.72
N PHE A 106 13.74 -4.98 -20.66
CA PHE A 106 12.46 -5.63 -20.33
C PHE A 106 11.24 -4.87 -20.88
N GLY A 107 11.45 -3.89 -21.74
CA GLY A 107 10.41 -3.04 -22.30
C GLY A 107 9.82 -2.06 -21.27
N SER A 108 9.84 -0.77 -21.58
CA SER A 108 9.31 0.27 -20.71
C SER A 108 8.33 1.17 -21.47
N PRO A 109 7.21 1.60 -20.84
CA PRO A 109 6.33 2.61 -21.42
C PRO A 109 7.07 3.93 -21.67
N GLY A 110 8.06 4.22 -20.83
CA GLY A 110 8.87 5.45 -20.86
C GLY A 110 9.03 6.01 -19.45
N LEU A 111 10.04 6.86 -19.24
CA LEU A 111 10.33 7.41 -17.91
C LEU A 111 9.14 8.20 -17.37
N PHE A 112 8.55 9.06 -18.21
CA PHE A 112 7.44 9.92 -17.81
C PHE A 112 6.21 9.10 -17.41
N GLU A 113 5.81 8.14 -18.24
CA GLU A 113 4.67 7.27 -17.99
C GLU A 113 4.88 6.38 -16.75
N MET A 114 6.06 5.77 -16.59
CA MET A 114 6.36 4.98 -15.38
C MET A 114 6.29 5.79 -14.09
N VAL A 115 6.88 6.99 -14.10
CA VAL A 115 6.84 7.89 -12.94
C VAL A 115 5.40 8.34 -12.67
N LEU A 116 4.64 8.67 -13.70
CA LEU A 116 3.26 9.10 -13.57
C LEU A 116 2.37 7.98 -13.00
N ILE A 117 2.46 6.78 -13.58
CA ILE A 117 1.73 5.58 -13.14
C ILE A 117 2.06 5.27 -11.69
N SER A 118 3.36 5.19 -11.34
CA SER A 118 3.79 4.86 -9.98
C SER A 118 3.40 5.93 -8.96
N THR A 119 3.53 7.22 -9.31
CA THR A 119 3.19 8.31 -8.39
C THR A 119 1.70 8.40 -8.13
N ILE A 120 0.85 8.33 -9.17
CA ILE A 120 -0.61 8.42 -9.02
C ILE A 120 -1.14 7.20 -8.27
N SER A 121 -0.73 5.99 -8.66
CA SER A 121 -1.11 4.76 -7.95
C SER A 121 -0.64 4.81 -6.50
N GLY A 122 0.59 5.27 -6.27
CA GLY A 122 1.18 5.44 -4.95
C GLY A 122 0.41 6.37 -4.03
N ILE A 123 -0.03 7.52 -4.54
CA ILE A 123 -0.87 8.46 -3.78
C ILE A 123 -2.21 7.81 -3.40
N LEU A 124 -2.87 7.13 -4.35
CA LEU A 124 -4.14 6.45 -4.10
C LEU A 124 -4.01 5.32 -3.08
N ILE A 125 -2.97 4.49 -3.20
CA ILE A 125 -2.67 3.40 -2.26
C ILE A 125 -2.34 3.98 -0.88
N THR A 126 -1.55 5.04 -0.81
CA THR A 126 -1.21 5.71 0.46
C THR A 126 -2.45 6.26 1.14
N MET A 127 -3.33 6.95 0.39
CA MET A 127 -4.59 7.48 0.92
C MET A 127 -5.50 6.36 1.44
N MET A 128 -5.63 5.27 0.68
CA MET A 128 -6.39 4.10 1.10
C MET A 128 -5.79 3.48 2.37
N ALA A 129 -4.47 3.27 2.42
CA ALA A 129 -3.78 2.73 3.58
C ALA A 129 -3.99 3.60 4.82
N ILE A 130 -3.96 4.93 4.67
CA ILE A 130 -4.25 5.88 5.76
C ILE A 130 -5.68 5.67 6.28
N ILE A 131 -6.67 5.61 5.40
CA ILE A 131 -8.08 5.44 5.78
C ILE A 131 -8.27 4.11 6.51
N VAL A 132 -7.77 3.02 5.93
CA VAL A 132 -7.91 1.67 6.48
C VAL A 132 -7.20 1.56 7.82
N ALA A 133 -5.95 2.02 7.94
CA ALA A 133 -5.19 1.97 9.17
C ALA A 133 -5.86 2.78 10.29
N THR A 134 -6.36 3.97 9.94
CA THR A 134 -7.07 4.82 10.89
C THR A 134 -8.36 4.15 11.39
N LEU A 135 -9.20 3.66 10.49
CA LEU A 135 -10.48 3.01 10.85
C LEU A 135 -10.26 1.72 11.64
N SER A 136 -9.32 0.88 11.22
CA SER A 136 -9.02 -0.37 11.93
C SER A 136 -8.39 -0.12 13.29
N ALA A 137 -7.49 0.86 13.43
CA ALA A 137 -6.93 1.22 14.73
C ALA A 137 -8.01 1.73 15.69
N PHE A 138 -8.93 2.57 15.21
CA PHE A 138 -10.07 3.04 16.01
C PHE A 138 -11.01 1.90 16.42
N TYR A 139 -11.29 0.98 15.50
CA TYR A 139 -12.15 -0.16 15.78
C TYR A 139 -11.53 -1.11 16.81
N SER A 140 -10.24 -1.43 16.66
CA SER A 140 -9.53 -2.32 17.58
C SER A 140 -9.44 -1.71 18.98
N TYR A 141 -9.08 -0.43 19.07
CA TYR A 141 -9.00 0.28 20.34
C TYR A 141 -10.35 0.32 21.07
N ASN A 142 -11.46 0.61 20.37
CA ASN A 142 -12.79 0.65 20.98
C ASN A 142 -13.27 -0.73 21.49
N ASN A 143 -12.74 -1.81 20.93
CA ASN A 143 -13.03 -3.18 21.36
C ASN A 143 -12.01 -3.71 22.39
N GLY A 144 -11.07 -2.87 22.86
CA GLY A 144 -10.02 -3.28 23.81
C GLY A 144 -8.99 -4.25 23.23
N ILE A 145 -8.86 -4.31 21.91
CA ILE A 145 -7.91 -5.15 21.17
C ILE A 145 -6.71 -4.27 20.81
N ASP A 146 -5.51 -4.83 20.89
CA ASP A 146 -4.30 -4.13 20.44
C ASP A 146 -4.41 -3.81 18.93
N PRO A 147 -4.37 -2.52 18.54
CA PRO A 147 -4.35 -2.13 17.14
C PRO A 147 -3.20 -2.79 16.37
N ASP A 148 -2.05 -3.03 16.99
CA ASP A 148 -0.88 -3.56 16.28
C ASP A 148 -1.08 -5.02 15.83
N ASP A 149 -1.83 -5.81 16.60
CA ASP A 149 -2.13 -7.22 16.28
C ASP A 149 -3.16 -7.40 15.16
N THR A 150 -3.95 -6.37 14.86
CA THR A 150 -5.11 -6.45 13.96
C THR A 150 -5.02 -5.52 12.76
N THR A 151 -4.66 -4.26 13.00
CA THR A 151 -4.60 -3.18 12.01
C THR A 151 -3.52 -3.47 10.98
N ILE A 152 -2.34 -3.92 11.40
CA ILE A 152 -1.22 -4.19 10.48
C ILE A 152 -1.59 -5.31 9.47
N PRO A 153 -2.04 -6.51 9.89
CA PRO A 153 -2.48 -7.55 8.95
C PRO A 153 -3.62 -7.11 8.02
N ILE A 154 -4.59 -6.36 8.53
CA ILE A 154 -5.73 -5.86 7.74
C ILE A 154 -5.24 -4.92 6.64
N VAL A 155 -4.43 -3.92 6.99
CA VAL A 155 -3.95 -2.92 6.04
C VAL A 155 -3.08 -3.56 4.97
N THR A 156 -2.14 -4.42 5.35
CA THR A 156 -1.27 -5.11 4.38
C THR A 156 -2.09 -5.97 3.43
N SER A 157 -3.04 -6.76 3.94
CA SER A 157 -3.85 -7.64 3.08
C SER A 157 -4.75 -6.86 2.11
N ILE A 158 -5.27 -5.70 2.54
CA ILE A 158 -6.02 -4.80 1.65
C ILE A 158 -5.09 -4.18 0.60
N CYS A 159 -3.88 -3.77 0.99
CA CYS A 159 -2.88 -3.26 0.05
C CYS A 159 -2.43 -4.31 -0.97
N ASP A 160 -2.40 -5.60 -0.62
CA ASP A 160 -2.07 -6.67 -1.56
C ASP A 160 -3.09 -6.78 -2.70
N VAL A 161 -4.39 -6.75 -2.37
CA VAL A 161 -5.46 -6.87 -3.36
C VAL A 161 -5.66 -5.55 -4.12
N PHE A 162 -5.84 -4.45 -3.41
CA PHE A 162 -6.13 -3.16 -4.02
C PHE A 162 -4.90 -2.50 -4.63
N GLY A 163 -3.69 -2.82 -4.17
CA GLY A 163 -2.46 -2.31 -4.76
C GLY A 163 -2.31 -2.71 -6.22
N VAL A 164 -2.60 -3.97 -6.54
CA VAL A 164 -2.65 -4.46 -7.93
C VAL A 164 -3.74 -3.73 -8.71
N LEU A 165 -4.98 -3.71 -8.19
CA LEU A 165 -6.11 -3.06 -8.87
C LEU A 165 -5.86 -1.59 -9.20
N ILE A 166 -5.32 -0.83 -8.24
CA ILE A 166 -5.05 0.60 -8.40
C ILE A 166 -3.89 0.80 -9.38
N LEU A 167 -2.81 0.02 -9.28
CA LEU A 167 -1.66 0.14 -10.18
C LEU A 167 -2.06 -0.08 -11.63
N PHE A 168 -2.75 -1.19 -11.93
CA PHE A 168 -3.17 -1.50 -13.29
C PHE A 168 -4.32 -0.62 -13.76
N GLY A 169 -5.26 -0.25 -12.88
CA GLY A 169 -6.30 0.71 -13.20
C GLY A 169 -5.73 2.06 -13.64
N VAL A 170 -4.71 2.56 -12.96
CA VAL A 170 -4.00 3.78 -13.35
C VAL A 170 -3.18 3.59 -14.63
N ALA A 171 -2.50 2.44 -14.78
CA ALA A 171 -1.71 2.14 -15.96
C ALA A 171 -2.56 2.17 -17.24
N MET A 172 -3.73 1.53 -17.25
CA MET A 172 -4.66 1.51 -18.39
C MET A 172 -5.31 2.87 -18.71
N MET A 173 -5.29 3.81 -17.77
CA MET A 173 -5.78 5.18 -18.03
C MET A 173 -4.73 6.06 -18.68
N ILE A 174 -3.44 5.72 -18.53
CA ILE A 174 -2.31 6.51 -19.00
C ILE A 174 -1.77 6.00 -20.34
N VAL A 175 -1.70 4.67 -20.48
CA VAL A 175 -1.28 3.95 -21.70
C VAL A 175 -2.49 3.62 -22.54
#